data_AF-T0YNU8-F1
#
_entry.id   AF-T0YNU8-F1
#
_cell.length_a   1.000
_cell.length_b   1.000
_cell.length_c   1.000
_cell.angle_alpha   90.00
_cell.angle_beta   90.00
_cell.angle_gamma   90.00
#
_symmetry.space_group_name_H-M   'P 1'
#
loop_
_entity.id
_entity.type
_entity.pdbx_description
1 polymer ?
#
loop_
_entity_poly.entity_id
_entity_poly.type
_entity_poly.pdbx_seq_one_letter_code
_entity_poly.pdbx_strand_id
1 'polypeptide(L)'
;VSMKAFTVKGVKRGFQMGPRGQNRNLDFKRGTSKTQRPVVRFDICTKCTLCWYDCPDEVFDPTTDGLYDVNYDYCTGCGRCAEVCPVEDCIVMVDELKFENQDSPYVQYKKDPEKYVKWAEEKKGKERMMPSPVTGKGNTVTKVEASKPFKKGVVK
;
A
#
# COMPACT_ATOMS: atom_id res chain seq x y z
N VAL A 1 7.66 -9.21 28.42
CA VAL A 1 8.66 -8.66 27.49
C VAL A 1 7.95 -7.65 26.60
N SER A 2 8.09 -6.35 26.88
CA SER A 2 7.47 -5.30 26.07
C SER A 2 8.13 -5.32 24.69
N MET A 3 7.40 -5.81 23.68
CA MET A 3 7.83 -5.80 22.28
C MET A 3 7.88 -4.33 21.84
N LYS A 4 9.03 -3.67 22.02
CA LYS A 4 9.30 -2.41 21.34
C LYS A 4 9.20 -2.71 19.84
N ALA A 5 8.18 -2.15 19.18
CA ALA A 5 8.02 -2.24 17.74
C ALA A 5 9.35 -1.88 17.08
N PHE A 6 9.95 -2.83 16.35
CA PHE A 6 11.20 -2.64 15.64
C PHE A 6 10.91 -1.73 14.44
N THR A 7 10.91 -0.41 14.67
CA THR A 7 10.66 0.56 13.60
C THR A 7 11.93 0.71 12.76
N VAL A 8 11.82 0.38 11.48
CA VAL A 8 12.92 0.55 10.52
C VAL A 8 13.21 2.06 10.38
N LYS A 9 14.49 2.44 10.45
CA LYS A 9 14.89 3.84 10.28
C LYS A 9 14.51 4.32 8.87
N GLY A 10 13.84 5.47 8.80
CA GLY A 10 13.44 6.08 7.52
C GLY A 10 14.66 6.45 6.67
N VAL A 11 14.54 6.27 5.35
CA VAL A 11 15.55 6.60 4.35
C VAL A 11 14.92 7.53 3.32
N LYS A 12 15.66 8.54 2.83
CA LYS A 12 15.17 9.38 1.74
C LYS A 12 14.95 8.53 0.49
N ARG A 13 13.89 8.80 -0.26
CA ARG A 13 13.65 8.14 -1.56
C ARG A 13 14.80 8.41 -2.51
N GLY A 14 15.42 7.36 -3.01
CA GLY A 14 16.53 7.41 -3.96
C GLY A 14 17.39 6.14 -3.93
N PHE A 15 18.50 6.15 -4.66
CA PHE A 15 19.47 5.06 -4.66
C PHE A 15 20.34 5.12 -3.39
N GLN A 16 19.75 4.87 -2.22
CA GLN A 16 20.51 4.75 -0.97
C GLN A 16 20.48 3.31 -0.46
N MET A 17 21.64 2.84 0.00
CA MET A 17 21.81 1.51 0.58
C MET A 17 21.15 1.47 1.97
N GLY A 18 19.90 1.03 2.02
CA GLY A 18 19.18 0.69 3.25
C GLY A 18 19.32 -0.80 3.61
N PRO A 19 18.77 -1.24 4.76
CA PRO A 19 18.86 -2.64 5.22
C PRO A 19 18.17 -3.67 4.31
N ARG A 20 17.37 -3.21 3.33
CA ARG A 20 16.90 -3.93 2.12
C ARG A 20 16.85 -2.93 0.96
N GLY A 21 18.04 -2.50 0.54
CA GLY A 21 18.27 -1.22 -0.13
C GLY A 21 17.33 -0.88 -1.28
N GLN A 22 17.10 0.41 -1.49
CA GLN A 22 16.40 0.97 -2.66
C GLN A 22 17.29 0.85 -3.92
N ASN A 23 17.92 -0.32 -4.14
CA ASN A 23 18.87 -0.60 -5.20
C ASN A 23 18.11 -0.90 -6.50
N ARG A 24 17.32 0.07 -6.93
CA ARG A 24 16.47 -0.01 -8.11
C ARG A 24 17.19 0.64 -9.28
N ASN A 25 17.10 0.01 -10.46
CA ASN A 25 17.65 0.56 -11.68
C ASN A 25 16.74 1.68 -12.19
N LEU A 26 17.26 2.90 -12.27
CA LEU A 26 16.52 4.09 -12.73
C LEU A 26 16.00 3.95 -14.17
N ASP A 27 16.75 3.23 -15.02
CA ASP A 27 16.41 3.03 -16.42
C ASP A 27 15.39 1.89 -16.60
N PHE A 28 15.45 0.88 -15.73
CA PHE A 28 14.58 -0.30 -15.83
C PHE A 28 13.48 -0.29 -14.77
N LYS A 29 12.39 0.41 -15.10
CA LYS A 29 11.17 0.46 -14.30
C LYS A 29 10.29 -0.76 -14.57
N ARG A 30 9.95 -1.53 -13.52
CA ARG A 30 9.12 -2.75 -13.61
C ARG A 30 7.61 -2.50 -13.42
N GLY A 31 7.22 -1.26 -13.17
CA GLY A 31 5.86 -0.89 -12.80
C GLY A 31 4.81 -1.03 -13.90
N THR A 32 5.19 -1.29 -15.15
CA THR A 32 4.24 -1.45 -16.27
C THR A 32 3.54 -2.81 -16.28
N SER A 33 4.06 -3.81 -15.55
CA SER A 33 3.50 -5.16 -15.52
C SER A 33 2.28 -5.33 -14.62
N LYS A 34 1.90 -4.31 -13.85
CA LYS A 34 0.83 -4.42 -12.85
C LYS A 34 -0.57 -4.29 -13.47
N THR A 35 -1.47 -5.19 -13.10
CA THR A 35 -2.91 -5.08 -13.37
C THR A 35 -3.65 -4.33 -12.26
N GLN A 36 -3.12 -4.41 -11.03
CA GLN A 36 -3.66 -3.75 -9.85
C GLN A 36 -2.52 -3.13 -9.04
N ARG A 37 -2.83 -2.07 -8.29
CA ARG A 37 -1.89 -1.41 -7.37
C ARG A 37 -2.44 -1.34 -5.95
N PRO A 38 -1.58 -1.39 -4.93
CA PRO A 38 -2.00 -1.23 -3.54
C PRO A 38 -2.28 0.24 -3.22
N VAL A 39 -3.49 0.55 -2.79
CA VAL A 39 -3.85 1.83 -2.16
C VAL A 39 -3.69 1.68 -0.65
N VAL A 40 -2.80 2.48 -0.05
CA VAL A 40 -2.44 2.41 1.36
C VAL A 40 -3.18 3.49 2.16
N ARG A 41 -3.77 3.12 3.29
CA ARG A 41 -4.40 4.04 4.24
C ARG A 41 -3.47 4.34 5.40
N PHE A 42 -2.77 5.48 5.31
CA PHE A 42 -1.79 5.90 6.30
C PHE A 42 -2.38 6.31 7.66
N ASP A 43 -3.68 6.61 7.71
CA ASP A 43 -4.42 7.00 8.92
C ASP A 43 -4.66 5.82 9.88
N ILE A 44 -4.83 4.62 9.34
CA ILE A 44 -5.06 3.39 10.11
C ILE A 44 -3.81 2.50 10.23
N CYS A 45 -2.71 2.89 9.59
CA CYS A 45 -1.49 2.13 9.58
C CYS A 45 -0.85 2.08 10.98
N THR A 46 -0.64 0.86 11.50
CA THR A 46 0.01 0.60 12.79
C THR A 46 1.54 0.56 12.72
N LYS A 47 2.14 0.80 11.55
CA LYS A 47 3.60 0.84 11.33
C LYS A 47 4.31 -0.48 11.70
N CYS A 48 3.60 -1.60 11.54
CA CYS A 48 4.06 -2.94 11.91
C CYS A 48 5.22 -3.51 11.04
N THR A 49 5.58 -2.85 9.94
CA THR A 49 6.72 -3.20 9.04
C THR A 49 6.54 -4.44 8.15
N LEU A 50 5.42 -5.17 8.30
CA LEU A 50 5.17 -6.43 7.59
C LEU A 50 5.11 -6.25 6.06
N CYS A 51 4.45 -5.19 5.58
CA CYS A 51 4.37 -4.90 4.15
C CYS A 51 5.73 -4.63 3.51
N TRP A 52 6.68 -4.05 4.27
CA TRP A 52 8.04 -3.84 3.83
C TRP A 52 8.84 -5.14 3.83
N TYR A 53 8.65 -6.00 4.84
CA TYR A 53 9.39 -7.24 4.97
C TYR A 53 9.01 -8.27 3.89
N ASP A 54 7.72 -8.42 3.60
CA ASP A 54 7.21 -9.47 2.72
C ASP A 54 7.15 -9.06 1.24
N CYS A 55 7.46 -7.81 0.91
CA CYS A 55 7.43 -7.35 -0.47
C CYS A 55 8.59 -7.95 -1.29
N PRO A 56 8.32 -8.80 -2.30
CA PRO A 56 9.38 -9.46 -3.08
C PRO A 56 10.17 -8.48 -3.96
N ASP A 57 9.56 -7.35 -4.33
CA ASP A 57 10.18 -6.30 -5.16
C ASP A 57 10.76 -5.15 -4.33
N GLU A 58 10.66 -5.22 -2.99
CA GLU A 58 11.17 -4.20 -2.07
C GLU A 58 10.72 -2.77 -2.42
N VAL A 59 9.45 -2.59 -2.81
CA VAL A 59 8.93 -1.30 -3.35
C VAL A 59 8.51 -0.28 -2.28
N PHE A 60 8.51 -0.70 -1.01
CA PHE A 60 8.13 0.15 0.11
C PHE A 60 9.36 0.91 0.63
N ASP A 61 9.31 2.24 0.56
CA ASP A 61 10.36 3.10 1.07
C ASP A 61 10.01 3.52 2.51
N PRO A 62 10.84 3.20 3.52
CA PRO A 62 10.58 3.61 4.89
C PRO A 62 10.73 5.12 5.02
N THR A 63 9.70 5.80 5.52
CA THR A 63 9.67 7.27 5.67
C THR A 63 10.14 7.70 7.05
N THR A 64 10.42 9.00 7.21
CA THR A 64 10.82 9.58 8.51
C THR A 64 9.76 9.42 9.60
N ASP A 65 8.49 9.30 9.20
CA ASP A 65 7.36 9.19 10.13
C ASP A 65 7.10 7.74 10.56
N GLY A 66 7.95 6.80 10.11
CA GLY A 66 7.80 5.36 10.33
C GLY A 66 6.68 4.73 9.49
N LEU A 67 6.19 5.44 8.46
CA LEU A 67 5.28 4.90 7.46
C LEU A 67 6.07 4.30 6.29
N TYR A 68 5.37 3.59 5.41
CA TYR A 68 5.97 2.89 4.27
C TYR A 68 5.35 3.39 2.98
N ASP A 69 6.13 4.11 2.18
CA ASP A 69 5.67 4.74 0.96
C ASP A 69 5.91 3.85 -0.27
N VAL A 70 4.84 3.54 -1.01
CA VAL A 70 4.92 2.65 -2.18
C VAL A 70 5.50 3.39 -3.37
N ASN A 71 6.50 2.80 -4.02
CA ASN A 71 6.98 3.28 -5.31
C ASN A 71 6.29 2.53 -6.47
N TYR A 72 5.34 3.20 -7.12
CA TYR A 72 4.55 2.62 -8.20
C TYR A 72 5.31 2.42 -9.52
N ASP A 73 6.47 3.06 -9.71
CA ASP A 73 7.35 2.84 -10.87
C ASP A 73 7.95 1.43 -10.89
N TYR A 74 7.99 0.75 -9.73
CA TYR A 74 8.58 -0.58 -9.58
C TYR A 74 7.60 -1.63 -9.06
N CYS A 75 6.45 -1.20 -8.55
CA CYS A 75 5.42 -2.12 -8.06
C CYS A 75 4.87 -2.99 -9.19
N THR A 76 4.98 -4.31 -9.03
CA THR A 76 4.45 -5.30 -9.97
C THR A 76 2.97 -5.66 -9.72
N GLY A 77 2.39 -5.17 -8.62
CA GLY A 77 0.98 -5.42 -8.31
C GLY A 77 0.70 -6.82 -7.71
N CYS A 78 1.69 -7.49 -7.11
CA CYS A 78 1.58 -8.88 -6.67
C CYS A 78 0.59 -9.15 -5.51
N GLY A 79 0.11 -8.13 -4.79
CA GLY A 79 -0.91 -8.27 -3.74
C GLY A 79 -0.44 -8.77 -2.37
N ARG A 80 0.79 -9.30 -2.24
CA ARG A 80 1.39 -9.77 -0.96
C ARG A 80 1.21 -8.79 0.21
N CYS A 81 1.41 -7.50 -0.06
CA CYS A 81 1.27 -6.46 0.95
C CYS A 81 -0.15 -6.31 1.52
N ALA A 82 -1.19 -6.58 0.74
CA ALA A 82 -2.57 -6.57 1.20
C ALA A 82 -2.90 -7.82 2.03
N GLU A 83 -2.33 -8.97 1.65
CA GLU A 83 -2.53 -10.25 2.34
C GLU A 83 -1.87 -10.28 3.72
N VAL A 84 -0.64 -9.75 3.85
CA VAL A 84 0.11 -9.77 5.12
C VAL A 84 -0.32 -8.68 6.11
N CYS A 85 -1.16 -7.73 5.68
CA CYS A 85 -1.52 -6.59 6.52
C CYS A 85 -2.49 -7.03 7.63
N PRO A 86 -2.15 -6.85 8.92
CA PRO A 86 -3.02 -7.26 10.03
C PRO A 86 -4.18 -6.28 10.27
N VAL A 87 -4.17 -5.11 9.63
CA VAL A 87 -5.20 -4.08 9.78
C VAL A 87 -6.16 -4.18 8.60
N GLU A 88 -7.43 -4.42 8.91
CA GLU A 88 -8.50 -4.46 7.91
C GLU A 88 -8.57 -3.15 7.12
N ASP A 89 -8.70 -3.27 5.80
CA ASP A 89 -8.78 -2.15 4.84
C ASP A 89 -7.59 -1.16 4.85
N CYS A 90 -6.47 -1.50 5.50
CA CYS A 90 -5.26 -0.66 5.44
C CYS A 90 -4.60 -0.66 4.08
N ILE A 91 -4.51 -1.82 3.42
CA ILE A 91 -3.93 -1.95 2.08
C ILE A 91 -4.95 -2.67 1.22
N VAL A 92 -5.37 -2.01 0.13
CA VAL A 92 -6.38 -2.54 -0.79
C VAL A 92 -5.84 -2.52 -2.20
N MET A 93 -5.91 -3.67 -2.87
CA MET A 93 -5.59 -3.75 -4.30
C MET A 93 -6.70 -3.13 -5.12
N VAL A 94 -6.34 -2.17 -5.97
CA VAL A 94 -7.25 -1.45 -6.87
C VAL A 94 -6.72 -1.55 -8.29
N ASP A 95 -7.62 -1.72 -9.26
CA ASP A 95 -7.28 -1.76 -10.69
C ASP A 95 -6.46 -0.53 -11.13
N GLU A 96 -5.35 -0.77 -11.83
CA GLU A 96 -4.44 0.26 -12.30
C GLU A 96 -5.13 1.23 -13.25
N LEU A 97 -6.11 0.76 -14.03
CA LEU A 97 -6.84 1.58 -15.01
C LEU A 97 -7.60 2.76 -14.38
N LYS A 98 -7.82 2.75 -13.07
CA LYS A 98 -8.47 3.84 -12.33
C LYS A 98 -7.52 5.01 -12.02
N PHE A 99 -6.27 4.96 -12.47
CA PHE A 99 -5.23 5.91 -12.11
C PHE A 99 -4.47 6.43 -13.33
N GLU A 100 -4.13 7.71 -13.28
CA GLU A 100 -3.42 8.40 -14.37
C GLU A 100 -1.92 8.53 -14.05
N ASN A 101 -1.57 8.65 -12.77
CA ASN A 101 -0.20 8.96 -12.33
C ASN A 101 0.36 7.89 -11.38
N GLN A 102 1.69 7.81 -11.37
CA GLN A 102 2.50 6.96 -10.48
C GLN A 102 3.11 7.74 -9.29
N ASP A 103 2.48 8.87 -8.94
CA ASP A 103 2.94 9.75 -7.87
C ASP A 103 3.03 9.04 -6.51
N SER A 104 3.94 9.52 -5.67
CA SER A 104 4.11 9.08 -4.28
C SER A 104 2.81 9.25 -3.47
N PRO A 105 2.23 8.16 -2.93
CA PRO A 105 1.06 8.26 -2.07
C PRO A 105 1.38 8.97 -0.74
N TYR A 106 2.56 8.78 -0.15
CA TYR A 106 2.95 9.47 1.08
C TYR A 106 3.11 10.99 0.89
N VAL A 107 3.68 11.44 -0.23
CA VAL A 107 3.80 12.90 -0.50
C VAL A 107 2.42 13.53 -0.62
N GLN A 108 1.46 12.85 -1.26
CA GLN A 108 0.07 13.32 -1.32
C GLN A 108 -0.57 13.38 0.07
N TYR A 109 -0.38 12.33 0.87
CA TYR A 109 -0.87 12.28 2.26
C TYR A 109 -0.27 13.38 3.14
N LYS A 110 1.03 13.67 2.98
CA LYS A 110 1.72 14.69 3.78
C LYS A 110 1.25 16.12 3.44
N LYS A 111 0.82 16.36 2.21
CA LYS A 111 0.22 17.65 1.80
C LYS A 111 -1.13 17.85 2.49
N ASP A 112 -2.04 16.88 2.33
CA ASP A 112 -3.41 16.98 2.84
C ASP A 112 -3.92 15.60 3.30
N PRO A 113 -3.78 15.24 4.59
CA PRO A 113 -4.15 13.91 5.09
C PRO A 113 -5.63 13.57 4.89
N GLU A 114 -6.53 14.52 5.17
CA GLU A 114 -7.98 14.30 5.05
C GLU A 114 -8.42 14.13 3.60
N LYS A 115 -7.82 14.91 2.69
CA LYS A 115 -8.09 14.82 1.25
C LYS A 115 -7.63 13.49 0.70
N TYR A 116 -6.44 13.04 1.11
CA TYR A 116 -5.90 11.74 0.72
C TYR A 116 -6.80 10.58 1.18
N VAL A 117 -7.29 10.65 2.42
CA VAL A 117 -8.22 9.65 2.97
C VAL A 117 -9.50 9.54 2.13
N LYS A 118 -10.11 10.69 1.78
CA LYS A 118 -11.30 10.72 0.90
C LYS A 118 -10.99 10.14 -0.49
N TRP A 119 -9.87 10.54 -1.08
CA TRP A 119 -9.40 9.99 -2.36
C TRP A 119 -9.20 8.48 -2.31
N ALA A 120 -8.62 7.96 -1.22
CA ALA A 120 -8.37 6.55 -1.05
C ALA A 120 -9.69 5.74 -0.90
N GLU A 121 -10.69 6.25 -0.18
CA GLU A 121 -12.03 5.61 -0.13
C GLU A 121 -12.71 5.60 -1.51
N GLU A 122 -12.64 6.72 -2.23
CA GLU A 122 -13.23 6.83 -3.55
C GLU A 122 -12.63 5.80 -4.53
N LYS A 123 -11.31 5.62 -4.50
CA LYS A 123 -10.61 4.70 -5.41
C LYS A 123 -10.81 3.23 -5.07
N LYS A 124 -10.91 2.88 -3.77
CA LYS A 124 -11.21 1.50 -3.33
C LYS A 124 -12.55 1.01 -3.91
N GLY A 125 -13.54 1.90 -3.97
CA GLY A 125 -14.90 1.53 -4.37
C GLY A 125 -15.55 0.54 -3.39
N LYS A 126 -16.75 0.06 -3.75
CA LYS A 126 -17.57 -0.84 -2.90
C LYS A 126 -17.49 -2.30 -3.33
N GLU A 127 -16.79 -2.60 -4.42
CA GLU A 127 -16.82 -3.92 -5.06
C GLU A 127 -15.43 -4.55 -5.01
N ARG A 128 -15.37 -5.79 -4.53
CA ARG A 128 -14.17 -6.62 -4.57
C ARG A 128 -14.41 -7.76 -5.54
N MET A 129 -13.59 -7.85 -6.58
CA MET A 129 -13.66 -8.92 -7.56
C MET A 129 -12.66 -9.99 -7.17
N MET A 130 -13.14 -11.22 -7.01
CA MET A 130 -12.30 -12.40 -6.87
C MET A 130 -12.52 -13.31 -8.08
N PRO A 131 -11.45 -13.69 -8.80
CA PRO A 131 -11.59 -14.64 -9.90
C PRO A 131 -12.03 -16.01 -9.37
N SER A 132 -12.95 -16.68 -10.08
CA SER A 132 -13.35 -18.04 -9.72
C SER A 132 -12.19 -19.02 -10.03
N PRO A 133 -11.88 -19.96 -9.12
CA PRO A 133 -10.88 -20.99 -9.38
C PRO A 133 -11.33 -22.01 -10.45
N VAL A 134 -12.62 -22.06 -10.78
CA VAL A 134 -13.18 -22.97 -11.79
C VAL A 134 -13.45 -22.22 -13.10
N THR A 135 -12.89 -22.72 -14.19
CA THR A 135 -13.07 -22.20 -15.55
C THR A 135 -14.55 -22.12 -15.93
N GLY A 136 -14.95 -21.01 -16.55
CA GLY A 136 -16.32 -20.83 -17.06
C GLY A 136 -17.37 -20.37 -16.02
N LYS A 137 -17.02 -20.26 -14.73
CA LYS A 137 -17.93 -19.74 -13.69
C LYS A 137 -17.93 -18.21 -13.52
N GLY A 138 -17.15 -17.49 -14.33
CA GLY A 138 -17.00 -16.03 -14.23
C GLY A 138 -16.31 -15.58 -12.94
N ASN A 139 -16.33 -14.29 -12.66
CA ASN A 139 -15.76 -13.73 -11.43
C ASN A 139 -16.86 -13.46 -10.40
N THR A 140 -16.59 -13.78 -9.13
CA THR A 140 -17.49 -13.42 -8.03
C THR A 140 -17.19 -12.01 -7.57
N VAL A 141 -18.20 -11.14 -7.60
CA VAL A 141 -18.09 -9.76 -7.10
C VAL A 141 -18.80 -9.67 -5.75
N THR A 142 -18.04 -9.45 -4.68
CA THR A 142 -18.59 -9.17 -3.36
C THR A 142 -18.69 -7.66 -3.15
N LYS A 143 -19.87 -7.20 -2.74
CA LYS A 143 -20.08 -5.82 -2.32
C LYS A 143 -19.66 -5.71 -0.85
N VAL A 144 -18.61 -4.94 -0.60
CA VAL A 144 -18.10 -4.66 0.75
C VAL A 144 -18.64 -3.30 1.18
N GLU A 145 -19.31 -3.25 2.33
CA GLU A 145 -19.67 -1.99 2.97
C GLU A 145 -18.38 -1.25 3.35
N ALA A 146 -18.28 0.03 3.02
CA ALA A 146 -17.09 0.82 3.31
C ALA A 146 -16.76 0.71 4.80
N SER A 147 -15.53 0.26 5.12
CA SER A 147 -15.07 0.16 6.50
C SER A 147 -15.31 1.50 7.20
N LYS A 148 -15.96 1.46 8.38
CA LYS A 148 -16.24 2.66 9.17
C LYS A 148 -14.97 3.51 9.27
N PRO A 149 -15.06 4.86 9.10
CA PRO A 149 -13.91 5.72 9.30
C PRO A 149 -13.34 5.45 10.69
N PHE A 150 -12.05 5.11 10.75
CA PHE A 150 -11.36 4.84 12.00
C PHE A 150 -11.46 6.08 12.87
N LYS A 151 -12.31 6.02 13.90
CA LYS A 151 -12.37 7.06 14.92
C LYS A 151 -10.99 7.04 15.59
N LYS A 152 -10.22 8.12 15.45
CA LYS A 152 -8.97 8.30 16.20
C LYS A 152 -9.25 8.05 17.68
N GLY A 153 -8.98 6.84 18.14
CA GLY A 153 -8.88 6.54 19.56
C GLY A 153 -7.64 7.28 20.02
N VAL A 154 -7.86 8.36 20.78
CA VAL A 154 -6.83 8.96 21.60
C VAL A 154 -6.24 7.82 22.43
N VAL A 155 -5.00 7.44 22.11
CA VAL A 155 -4.20 6.60 23.00
C VAL A 155 -4.09 7.39 24.29
N LYS A 156 -4.88 7.02 25.30
CA LYS A 156 -4.71 7.48 26.68
C LYS A 156 -3.56 6.71 27.31
#